data_AF-A0A959PD85-F1
#
_entry.id   AF-A0A959PD85-F1
#
_cell.length_a   1.000
_cell.length_b   1.000
_cell.length_c   1.000
_cell.angle_alpha   90.00
_cell.angle_beta   90.00
_cell.angle_gamma   90.00
#
_symmetry.space_group_name_H-M   'P 1'
#
loop_
_entity.id
_entity.type
_entity.pdbx_description
1 polymer ?
#
loop_
_entity_poly.entity_id
_entity_poly.type
_entity_poly.pdbx_seq_one_letter_code
_entity_poly.pdbx_strand_id
1 'polypeptide(L)'
;MDAWSYLLINAGSIAVPLLVSAHPKLRFYREWRRILRGLAAMCILFLPWDIWFTHLGVWGFNENYLLGTHVFGLPVEEWLFFICIPFACLLIMHCFDVMA
;
A
#
# COMPACT_ATOMS: atom_id res chain seq x y z
N MET A 1 7.70 3.50 -23.36
CA MET A 1 7.60 4.26 -22.10
C MET A 1 6.56 3.53 -21.29
N ASP A 2 7.02 2.75 -20.32
CA ASP A 2 6.51 1.38 -20.15
C ASP A 2 5.40 1.30 -19.10
N ALA A 3 4.38 0.49 -19.37
CA ALA A 3 3.16 0.29 -18.57
C ALA A 3 3.39 -0.33 -17.17
N TRP A 4 4.62 -0.27 -16.65
CA TRP A 4 5.06 -0.97 -15.44
C TRP A 4 5.55 -0.03 -14.35
N SER A 5 5.68 1.27 -14.63
CA SER A 5 6.29 2.23 -13.70
C SER A 5 5.59 2.27 -12.34
N TYR A 6 4.26 2.29 -12.30
CA TYR A 6 3.50 2.30 -11.05
C TYR A 6 3.68 1.00 -10.26
N LEU A 7 3.66 -0.14 -10.95
CA LEU A 7 3.87 -1.44 -10.33
C LEU A 7 5.29 -1.57 -9.78
N LEU A 8 6.30 -1.11 -10.52
CA LEU A 8 7.70 -1.13 -10.09
C LEU A 8 7.94 -0.23 -8.87
N ILE A 9 7.28 0.93 -8.81
CA ILE A 9 7.34 1.80 -7.63
C ILE A 9 6.71 1.11 -6.42
N ASN A 10 5.54 0.50 -6.56
CA ASN A 10 4.90 -0.25 -5.49
C ASN A 10 5.77 -1.44 -5.03
N ALA A 11 6.31 -2.21 -5.98
CA ALA A 11 7.18 -3.34 -5.71
C ALA A 11 8.48 -2.91 -5.00
N GLY A 12 9.11 -1.83 -5.47
CA GLY A 12 10.31 -1.27 -4.84
C GLY A 12 10.03 -0.76 -3.43
N SER A 13 8.89 -0.09 -3.23
CA SER A 13 8.47 0.46 -1.94
C SER A 13 8.22 -0.62 -0.90
N ILE A 14 7.66 -1.78 -1.28
CA ILE A 14 7.39 -2.88 -0.34
C ILE A 14 8.54 -3.89 -0.22
N ALA A 15 9.43 -4.01 -1.20
CA ALA A 15 10.49 -5.02 -1.19
C ALA A 15 11.36 -4.93 0.07
N VAL A 16 11.84 -3.73 0.42
CA VAL A 16 12.68 -3.54 1.61
C VAL A 16 11.90 -3.77 2.91
N PRO A 17 10.71 -3.17 3.11
CA PRO A 17 9.88 -3.47 4.28
C PRO A 17 9.54 -4.95 4.44
N LEU A 18 9.18 -5.63 3.34
CA LEU A 18 8.81 -7.03 3.38
C LEU A 18 10.00 -7.90 3.82
N LEU A 19 11.19 -7.66 3.25
CA LEU A 19 12.41 -8.36 3.64
C LEU A 19 12.77 -8.13 5.11
N VAL A 20 12.67 -6.89 5.57
CA VAL A 20 12.97 -6.53 6.96
C VAL A 20 11.94 -7.11 7.94
N SER A 21 10.66 -7.16 7.54
CA SER A 21 9.58 -7.72 8.39
C SER A 21 9.79 -9.19 8.76
N ALA A 22 10.52 -9.96 7.94
CA ALA A 22 10.86 -11.35 8.19
C ALA A 22 12.00 -11.54 9.21
N HIS A 23 12.68 -10.46 9.63
CA HIS A 23 13.83 -10.57 10.51
C HIS A 23 13.40 -10.95 11.95
N PRO A 24 13.91 -12.05 12.52
CA PRO A 24 13.39 -12.62 13.78
C PRO A 24 13.57 -11.72 15.01
N LYS A 25 14.53 -10.77 14.96
CA LYS A 25 14.73 -9.77 16.03
C LYS A 25 13.57 -8.78 16.17
N LEU A 26 12.83 -8.50 15.10
CA LEU A 26 11.72 -7.52 15.13
C LEU A 26 10.43 -8.09 15.72
N ARG A 27 10.27 -9.43 15.76
CA ARG A 27 9.06 -10.13 16.24
C ARG A 27 7.75 -9.58 15.64
N PHE A 28 7.82 -9.04 14.42
CA PHE A 28 6.74 -8.33 13.74
C PHE A 28 5.50 -9.22 13.52
N TYR A 29 5.69 -10.54 13.46
CA TYR A 29 4.61 -11.52 13.36
C TYR A 29 3.58 -11.47 14.50
N ARG A 30 3.95 -10.99 15.71
CA ARG A 30 3.01 -10.85 16.83
C ARG A 30 2.03 -9.70 16.61
N GLU A 31 2.47 -8.67 15.92
CA GLU A 31 1.72 -7.44 15.67
C GLU A 31 0.92 -7.48 14.37
N TRP A 32 1.12 -8.52 13.55
CA TRP A 32 0.45 -8.68 12.26
C TRP A 32 -1.07 -8.55 12.34
N ARG A 33 -1.69 -9.10 13.40
CA ARG A 33 -3.15 -8.98 13.60
C ARG A 33 -3.58 -7.54 13.89
N ARG A 34 -2.78 -6.75 14.61
CA ARG A 34 -3.07 -5.34 14.91
C ARG A 34 -2.90 -4.49 13.66
N ILE A 35 -1.81 -4.72 12.92
CA ILE A 35 -1.51 -4.05 11.65
C ILE A 35 -2.60 -4.31 10.62
N LEU A 36 -2.98 -5.58 10.40
CA LEU A 36 -4.04 -5.93 9.45
C LEU A 36 -5.38 -5.29 9.81
N ARG A 37 -5.74 -5.21 11.10
CA ARG A 37 -6.97 -4.52 11.53
C ARG A 37 -6.89 -3.01 11.26
N GLY A 38 -5.75 -2.38 11.52
CA GLY A 38 -5.52 -0.97 11.23
C GLY A 38 -5.57 -0.67 9.74
N LEU A 39 -4.89 -1.48 8.92
CA LEU A 39 -4.94 -1.40 7.46
C LEU A 39 -6.35 -1.61 6.93
N ALA A 40 -7.08 -2.62 7.42
CA ALA A 40 -8.45 -2.86 7.01
C ALA A 40 -9.36 -1.66 7.36
N ALA A 41 -9.25 -1.10 8.56
CA ALA A 41 -10.02 0.07 8.96
C ALA A 41 -9.70 1.28 8.07
N MET A 42 -8.42 1.50 7.76
CA MET A 42 -7.98 2.58 6.86
C MET A 42 -8.51 2.36 5.44
N CYS A 43 -8.36 1.15 4.89
CA CYS A 43 -8.87 0.81 3.56
C CYS A 43 -10.39 1.02 3.47
N ILE A 44 -11.15 0.59 4.47
CA ILE A 44 -12.62 0.73 4.48
C ILE A 44 -13.06 2.20 4.46
N LEU A 45 -12.30 3.10 5.09
CA LEU A 45 -12.64 4.53 5.13
C LEU A 45 -12.19 5.26 3.86
N PHE A 46 -10.97 5.01 3.41
CA PHE A 46 -10.36 5.81 2.34
C PHE A 46 -10.59 5.26 0.94
N LEU A 47 -10.74 3.94 0.74
CA LEU A 47 -11.04 3.43 -0.61
C LEU A 47 -12.38 3.91 -1.15
N PRO A 48 -13.51 3.87 -0.40
CA PRO A 48 -14.78 4.34 -0.94
C PRO A 48 -14.73 5.83 -1.30
N TRP A 49 -13.99 6.63 -0.52
CA TRP A 49 -13.75 8.03 -0.81
C TRP A 49 -12.96 8.19 -2.12
N ASP A 50 -11.89 7.43 -2.29
CA ASP A 50 -11.04 7.50 -3.47
C ASP A 50 -11.77 7.06 -4.75
N ILE A 51 -12.56 5.98 -4.65
CA ILE A 51 -13.47 5.52 -5.70
C ILE A 51 -14.47 6.63 -6.07
N TRP A 52 -15.12 7.23 -5.08
CA TRP A 52 -16.10 8.30 -5.31
C TRP A 52 -15.49 9.50 -6.03
N PHE A 53 -14.32 9.95 -5.59
CA PHE A 53 -13.64 11.09 -6.16
C PHE A 53 -13.06 10.83 -7.56
N THR A 54 -12.68 9.58 -7.84
CA THR A 54 -12.30 9.13 -9.18
C THR A 54 -13.50 9.12 -10.12
N HIS A 55 -14.66 8.66 -9.65
CA HIS A 55 -15.91 8.72 -10.43
C HIS A 55 -16.37 10.16 -10.73
N LEU A 56 -16.08 11.11 -9.83
CA LEU A 56 -16.33 12.54 -10.06
C LEU A 56 -15.35 13.18 -11.04
N GLY A 57 -14.32 12.45 -11.50
CA GLY A 57 -13.29 12.98 -12.40
C GLY A 57 -12.35 14.00 -11.76
N VAL A 58 -12.34 14.09 -10.42
CA VAL A 58 -11.40 14.95 -9.69
C VAL A 58 -9.99 14.33 -9.70
N TRP A 59 -9.93 13.00 -9.62
CA TRP A 59 -8.70 12.23 -9.74
C TRP A 59 -8.60 11.60 -11.11
N GLY A 60 -7.46 11.79 -11.76
CA GLY A 60 -7.16 11.23 -13.06
C GLY A 60 -5.92 10.35 -12.96
N PHE A 61 -6.04 9.10 -13.40
CA PHE A 61 -4.91 8.18 -13.50
C PHE A 61 -4.44 8.13 -14.96
N ASN A 62 -3.13 8.13 -15.16
CA ASN A 62 -2.58 8.08 -16.51
C ASN A 62 -2.49 6.62 -16.97
N GLU A 63 -3.45 6.21 -17.80
CA GLU A 63 -3.57 4.84 -18.33
C GLU A 63 -2.30 4.32 -19.03
N ASN A 64 -1.45 5.22 -19.55
CA ASN A 64 -0.20 4.82 -20.22
C ASN A 64 0.82 4.17 -19.27
N TYR A 65 0.69 4.38 -17.97
CA TYR A 65 1.62 3.86 -16.96
C TYR A 65 0.99 2.81 -16.03
N LEU A 66 -0.24 2.41 -16.32
CA LEU A 66 -1.01 1.42 -15.58
C LEU A 66 -1.08 0.13 -16.38
N LEU A 67 -1.29 -0.99 -15.68
CA LEU A 67 -1.57 -2.29 -16.30
C LEU A 67 -2.89 -2.31 -17.09
N GLY A 68 -3.74 -1.29 -16.93
CA GLY A 68 -5.07 -1.21 -17.53
C GLY A 68 -6.15 -2.01 -16.79
N THR A 69 -5.79 -2.74 -15.74
CA THR A 69 -6.73 -3.46 -14.88
C THR A 69 -7.31 -2.51 -13.83
N HIS A 70 -8.62 -2.29 -13.90
CA HIS A 70 -9.35 -1.43 -12.97
C HIS A 70 -10.33 -2.26 -12.15
N VAL A 71 -10.36 -2.02 -10.84
CA VAL A 71 -11.27 -2.64 -9.87
C VAL A 71 -12.07 -1.51 -9.22
N PHE A 72 -13.40 -1.55 -9.39
CA PHE A 72 -14.32 -0.49 -8.95
C PHE A 72 -13.91 0.92 -9.42
N GLY A 73 -13.41 1.04 -10.65
CA GLY A 73 -13.00 2.33 -11.24
C GLY A 73 -11.61 2.82 -10.84
N LEU A 74 -10.92 2.11 -9.93
CA LEU A 74 -9.54 2.41 -9.53
C LEU A 74 -8.55 1.40 -10.11
N PRO A 75 -7.35 1.83 -10.52
CA PRO A 75 -6.31 0.90 -10.96
C PRO A 75 -5.84 0.01 -9.82
N VAL A 76 -5.49 -1.25 -10.10
CA VAL A 76 -5.02 -2.22 -9.10
C VAL A 76 -3.78 -1.72 -8.35
N GLU A 77 -2.95 -0.93 -9.01
CA GLU A 77 -1.79 -0.28 -8.44
C GLU A 77 -2.15 0.65 -7.28
N GLU A 78 -3.30 1.32 -7.32
CA GLU A 78 -3.77 2.18 -6.23
C GLU A 78 -4.20 1.33 -5.02
N TRP A 79 -4.92 0.24 -5.26
CA TRP A 79 -5.27 -0.71 -4.20
C TRP A 79 -4.02 -1.26 -3.49
N LEU A 80 -2.97 -1.55 -4.25
CA LEU A 80 -1.68 -1.96 -3.69
C LEU A 80 -1.00 -0.82 -2.94
N PHE A 81 -1.09 0.42 -3.43
CA PHE A 81 -0.51 1.58 -2.78
C PHE A 81 -1.09 1.82 -1.37
N PHE A 82 -2.42 1.71 -1.23
CA PHE A 82 -3.14 1.78 0.05
C PHE A 82 -2.72 0.70 1.06
N ILE A 83 -2.11 -0.39 0.61
CA ILE A 83 -1.61 -1.46 1.47
C ILE A 83 -0.11 -1.28 1.73
N CYS A 84 0.67 -1.11 0.66
CA CYS A 84 2.12 -1.10 0.70
C CYS A 84 2.69 0.06 1.51
N ILE A 85 2.19 1.28 1.29
CA ILE A 85 2.75 2.48 1.93
C ILE A 85 2.46 2.49 3.44
N PRO A 86 1.20 2.31 3.92
CA PRO A 86 0.95 2.28 5.35
C PRO A 86 1.66 1.13 6.05
N PHE A 87 1.77 -0.03 5.38
CA PHE A 87 2.55 -1.16 5.89
C PHE A 87 4.03 -0.79 6.10
N ALA A 88 4.66 -0.15 5.10
CA ALA A 88 6.04 0.30 5.20
C ALA A 88 6.24 1.31 6.36
N CYS A 89 5.34 2.28 6.49
CA CYS A 89 5.38 3.26 7.58
C CYS A 89 5.27 2.60 8.95
N LEU A 90 4.30 1.67 9.13
CA LEU A 90 4.12 0.95 10.40
C LEU A 90 5.33 0.10 10.75
N LEU A 91 5.97 -0.53 9.77
CA LEU A 91 7.20 -1.28 10.00
C LEU A 91 8.33 -0.37 10.47
N ILE A 92 8.51 0.79 9.83
CA ILE A 92 9.53 1.77 10.22
C ILE A 92 9.31 2.22 11.67
N MET A 93 8.07 2.58 12.03
CA MET A 93 7.72 2.97 13.40
C MET A 93 8.03 1.86 14.41
N HIS A 94 7.66 0.62 14.09
CA HIS A 94 7.97 -0.53 14.94
C HIS A 94 9.48 -0.77 15.08
N CYS A 95 10.26 -0.57 14.02
CA CYS A 95 11.71 -0.64 14.09
C CYS A 95 12.29 0.39 15.06
N PHE A 96 11.78 1.63 15.04
CA PHE A 96 12.19 2.66 16.00
C PHE A 96 11.84 2.27 17.44
N ASP A 97 10.63 1.77 17.70
CA ASP A 97 10.21 1.34 19.04
C ASP A 97 11.02 0.17 19.60
N VAL A 98 11.53 -0.72 18.75
CA VAL A 98 12.37 -1.86 19.18
C VAL A 98 13.83 -1.46 19.41
N MET A 99 14.32 -0.40 18.77
CA MET A 99 15.70 0.07 18.86
C MET A 99 15.92 1.16 19.91
N ALA A 100 14.85 1.85 20.35
CA ALA A 100 14.87 2.84 21.42
C ALA A 100 14.90 2.19 22.82
#